data_AF-A0A2S0USX9-F1
#
_entry.id   AF-A0A2S0USX9-F1
#
_cell.length_a   1.000
_cell.length_b   1.000
_cell.length_c   1.000
_cell.angle_alpha   90.00
_cell.angle_beta   90.00
_cell.angle_gamma   90.00
#
_symmetry.space_group_name_H-M   'P 1'
#
loop_
_entity.id
_entity.type
_entity.pdbx_description
1 polymer ?
#
loop_
_entity_poly.entity_id
_entity_poly.type
_entity_poly.pdbx_seq_one_letter_code
_entity_poly.pdbx_strand_id
1 'polypeptide(L)'
;MSGKYGFGGGIELPKMDTPKPRIALDQGALKDAVEAGTTLGFVSREPATAKRKPGPKRTEAQDKVSIPGPKRVIDQFRTFCAEQNVTLWEGLEMLLQGRGR
;
A
#
# COMPACT_ATOMS: atom_id res chain seq x y z
N MET A 1 15.53 15.31 -30.77
CA MET A 1 16.46 14.55 -29.91
C MET A 1 15.79 13.23 -29.56
N SER A 2 16.08 12.18 -30.34
CA SER A 2 15.50 10.85 -30.17
C SER A 2 16.16 10.14 -28.99
N GLY A 3 15.37 9.53 -28.10
CA GLY A 3 15.84 8.92 -26.86
C GLY A 3 16.84 7.79 -27.10
N LYS A 4 17.96 7.82 -26.37
CA LYS A 4 19.03 6.79 -26.36
C LYS A 4 18.59 5.39 -25.91
N TYR A 5 17.34 5.22 -25.53
CA TYR A 5 16.76 3.95 -25.12
C TYR A 5 15.52 3.77 -25.98
N GLY A 6 15.49 2.73 -26.82
CA GLY A 6 14.52 2.49 -27.91
C GLY A 6 13.06 2.29 -27.52
N PHE A 7 12.59 2.95 -26.47
CA PHE A 7 11.20 2.99 -26.00
C PHE A 7 10.38 4.09 -26.70
N GLY A 8 10.81 4.56 -27.87
CA GLY A 8 10.12 5.58 -28.66
C GLY A 8 9.10 5.03 -29.67
N GLY A 9 9.04 3.71 -29.84
CA GLY A 9 8.03 3.04 -30.65
C GLY A 9 7.10 2.25 -29.75
N GLY A 10 5.82 2.64 -29.71
CA GLY A 10 4.80 1.89 -28.99
C GLY A 10 4.84 0.42 -29.39
N ILE A 11 4.97 -0.46 -28.41
CA ILE A 11 4.87 -1.91 -28.65
C ILE A 11 3.41 -2.15 -29.02
N GLU A 12 3.13 -2.47 -30.29
CA GLU A 12 1.82 -2.94 -30.69
C GLU A 12 1.60 -4.32 -30.06
N LEU A 13 0.83 -4.36 -28.97
CA LEU A 13 0.36 -5.63 -28.44
C LEU A 13 -0.51 -6.30 -29.53
N PRO A 14 -0.30 -7.58 -29.82
CA PRO A 14 -1.17 -8.30 -30.75
C PRO A 14 -2.62 -8.17 -30.28
N LYS A 15 -3.49 -7.72 -31.19
CA LYS A 15 -4.92 -7.58 -30.93
C LYS A 15 -5.46 -8.97 -30.65
N MET A 16 -5.86 -9.21 -29.39
CA MET A 16 -6.51 -10.46 -29.04
C MET A 16 -7.92 -10.42 -29.64
N ASP A 17 -8.11 -11.18 -30.72
CA ASP A 17 -9.41 -11.36 -31.34
C ASP A 17 -10.30 -12.14 -30.38
N THR A 18 -11.21 -11.39 -29.74
CA THR A 18 -12.33 -11.84 -28.92
C THR A 18 -11.97 -12.53 -27.59
N PRO A 19 -12.59 -12.11 -26.46
CA PRO A 19 -12.44 -12.85 -25.21
C PRO A 19 -13.08 -14.23 -25.38
N LYS A 20 -12.25 -15.28 -25.28
CA LYS A 20 -12.71 -16.67 -25.26
C LYS A 20 -13.81 -16.82 -24.20
N PRO A 21 -14.97 -17.40 -24.53
CA PRO A 21 -16.06 -17.55 -23.57
C PRO A 21 -15.55 -18.35 -22.38
N ARG A 22 -15.75 -17.79 -21.17
CA ARG A 22 -15.36 -18.48 -19.94
C ARG A 22 -16.17 -19.77 -19.86
N ILE A 23 -15.47 -20.89 -19.86
CA ILE A 23 -16.07 -22.20 -19.61
C ILE A 23 -16.70 -22.13 -18.21
N ALA A 24 -17.97 -22.49 -18.11
CA ALA A 24 -18.63 -22.62 -16.82
C ALA A 24 -17.91 -23.71 -16.03
N LEU A 25 -17.17 -23.31 -14.99
CA LEU A 25 -16.46 -24.24 -14.14
C LEU A 25 -17.48 -25.02 -13.31
N ASP A 26 -17.32 -26.34 -13.30
CA ASP A 26 -18.11 -27.20 -12.43
C ASP A 26 -17.81 -26.87 -10.96
N GLN A 27 -18.87 -26.56 -10.21
CA GLN A 27 -18.76 -26.17 -8.81
C GLN A 27 -18.36 -27.33 -7.91
N GLY A 28 -18.60 -28.59 -8.34
CA GLY A 28 -18.12 -29.79 -7.64
C GLY A 28 -16.60 -29.88 -7.67
N ALA A 29 -16.02 -29.89 -8.87
CA ALA A 29 -14.57 -29.93 -9.07
C ALA A 29 -13.80 -28.80 -8.35
N LEU A 30 -14.42 -27.61 -8.22
CA LEU A 30 -13.84 -26.49 -7.49
C LEU A 30 -13.74 -26.76 -5.97
N LYS A 31 -14.73 -27.41 -5.36
CA LYS A 31 -14.72 -27.74 -3.94
C LYS A 31 -13.65 -28.78 -3.62
N ASP A 32 -13.58 -29.83 -4.45
CA ASP A 32 -12.58 -30.89 -4.29
C ASP A 32 -11.15 -30.35 -4.39
N ALA A 33 -10.91 -29.40 -5.31
CA ALA A 33 -9.60 -28.76 -5.46
C ALA A 33 -9.22 -27.87 -4.26
N VAL A 34 -10.21 -27.20 -3.62
CA VAL A 34 -9.98 -26.40 -2.42
C VAL A 34 -9.65 -27.30 -1.22
N GLU A 35 -10.36 -28.42 -1.06
CA GLU A 35 -10.10 -29.41 0.00
C GLU A 35 -8.75 -30.12 -0.20
N ALA A 36 -8.37 -30.45 -1.44
CA ALA A 36 -7.03 -30.93 -1.75
C ALA A 36 -5.96 -29.88 -1.43
N GLY A 37 -6.25 -28.59 -1.67
CA GLY A 37 -5.37 -27.49 -1.31
C GLY A 37 -5.11 -27.40 0.20
N THR A 38 -6.15 -27.51 1.03
CA THR A 38 -5.99 -27.43 2.49
C THR A 38 -5.18 -28.60 3.05
N THR A 39 -5.39 -29.82 2.54
CA THR A 39 -4.62 -31.01 2.96
C THR A 39 -3.14 -30.94 2.58
N LEU A 40 -2.82 -30.31 1.45
CA LEU A 40 -1.44 -30.06 1.01
C LEU A 40 -0.79 -28.83 1.69
N GLY A 41 -1.49 -28.19 2.63
CA GLY A 41 -0.96 -27.06 3.40
C GLY A 41 -1.02 -25.71 2.69
N PHE A 42 -1.81 -25.59 1.60
CA PHE A 42 -2.07 -24.29 1.00
C PHE A 42 -2.94 -23.46 1.95
N VAL A 43 -2.39 -22.31 2.36
CA VAL A 43 -3.10 -21.33 3.19
C VAL A 43 -3.89 -20.39 2.28
N SER A 44 -5.18 -20.20 2.55
CA SER A 44 -6.01 -19.23 1.85
C SER A 44 -5.43 -17.82 1.98
N ARG A 45 -5.16 -17.18 0.84
CA ARG A 45 -4.72 -15.78 0.74
C ARG A 45 -5.88 -14.84 0.48
N GLU A 46 -7.12 -15.26 0.75
CA GLU A 46 -8.24 -14.32 0.68
C GLU A 46 -7.88 -13.08 1.50
N PRO A 47 -7.90 -11.89 0.89
CA PRO A 47 -7.62 -10.68 1.64
C PRO A 47 -8.70 -10.63 2.70
N ALA A 48 -8.31 -10.81 3.97
CA ALA A 48 -9.18 -10.54 5.10
C ALA A 48 -10.00 -9.29 4.76
N THR A 49 -11.31 -9.41 4.87
CA THR A 49 -12.41 -8.57 4.33
C THR A 49 -12.39 -7.10 4.77
N ALA A 50 -11.24 -6.54 5.10
CA ALA A 50 -10.98 -5.15 5.36
C ALA A 50 -9.90 -4.63 4.40
N LYS A 51 -10.21 -4.52 3.11
CA LYS A 51 -9.57 -3.48 2.29
C LYS A 51 -9.95 -2.16 2.91
N ARG A 52 -9.11 -1.68 3.85
CA ARG A 52 -9.22 -0.31 4.39
C ARG A 52 -9.27 0.61 3.18
N LYS A 53 -10.29 1.47 3.13
CA LYS A 53 -10.45 2.47 2.08
C LYS A 53 -9.08 3.12 1.84
N PRO A 54 -8.64 3.28 0.57
CA PRO A 54 -7.46 4.06 0.29
C PRO A 54 -7.58 5.37 1.08
N GLY A 55 -6.59 5.65 1.93
CA GLY A 55 -6.62 6.82 2.78
C GLY A 55 -6.87 8.08 1.94
N PRO A 56 -7.41 9.16 2.55
CA PRO A 56 -7.70 10.40 1.85
C PRO A 56 -6.57 10.79 0.90
N LYS A 57 -6.92 11.12 -0.35
CA LYS A 57 -5.94 11.58 -1.33
C LYS A 57 -5.17 12.75 -0.73
N ARG A 58 -3.85 12.61 -0.68
CA ARG A 58 -2.92 13.56 -0.06
C ARG A 58 -3.12 14.94 -0.71
N THR A 59 -3.55 15.92 0.08
CA THR A 59 -3.88 17.28 -0.36
C THR A 59 -2.65 18.18 -0.49
N GLU A 60 -1.53 17.81 0.15
CA GLU A 60 -0.32 18.63 0.24
C GLU A 60 0.93 17.87 -0.23
N ALA A 61 1.92 18.64 -0.69
CA ALA A 61 3.23 18.11 -1.06
C ALA A 61 3.89 17.49 0.17
N GLN A 62 4.27 16.21 0.07
CA GLN A 62 4.90 15.52 1.17
C GLN A 62 6.42 15.63 1.09
N ASP A 63 7.02 16.18 2.14
CA ASP A 63 8.45 16.10 2.34
C ASP A 63 8.80 14.99 3.34
N LYS A 64 9.96 14.36 3.14
CA LYS A 64 10.46 13.30 4.03
C LYS A 64 11.62 13.84 4.83
N VAL A 65 11.35 14.18 6.09
CA VAL A 65 12.41 14.54 7.04
C VAL A 65 12.91 13.30 7.75
N SER A 66 14.18 12.95 7.52
CA SER A 66 14.91 12.06 8.41
C SER A 66 15.56 12.91 9.48
N ILE A 67 15.27 12.66 10.76
CA ILE A 67 15.82 13.42 11.88
C ILE A 67 16.94 12.59 12.51
N PRO A 68 18.22 12.76 12.09
CA PRO A 68 19.35 12.22 12.84
C PRO A 68 19.49 13.01 14.13
N GLY A 69 19.49 12.33 15.27
CA GLY A 69 19.59 12.99 16.55
C GLY A 69 19.73 12.04 17.73
N PRO A 70 19.88 12.57 18.95
CA PRO A 70 19.98 11.77 20.16
C PRO A 70 18.70 10.94 20.33
N LYS A 71 18.85 9.62 20.42
CA LYS A 71 17.72 8.69 20.60
C LYS A 71 16.79 9.10 21.76
N ARG A 72 17.34 9.63 22.85
CA ARG A 72 16.58 10.15 24.00
C ARG A 72 15.50 11.17 23.60
N VAL A 73 15.84 12.11 22.71
CA VAL A 73 14.92 13.18 22.30
C VAL A 73 13.85 12.63 21.35
N ILE A 74 14.24 11.74 20.43
CA ILE A 74 13.31 11.11 19.48
C ILE A 74 12.30 10.21 20.21
N ASP A 75 12.75 9.45 21.19
CA ASP A 75 11.88 8.58 21.98
C ASP A 75 10.89 9.40 22.83
N GLN A 76 11.34 10.50 23.46
CA GLN A 76 10.46 11.44 24.16
C GLN A 76 9.40 12.08 23.23
N PHE A 77 9.79 12.41 22.01
CA PHE A 77 8.86 12.94 21.02
C PHE A 77 7.83 11.88 20.60
N ARG A 78 8.25 10.63 20.44
CA ARG A 78 7.35 9.51 20.14
C ARG A 78 6.36 9.24 21.27
N THR A 79 6.81 9.29 22.53
CA THR A 79 5.91 9.13 23.69
C THR A 79 4.89 10.26 23.75
N PHE A 80 5.31 11.50 23.51
CA PHE A 80 4.40 12.65 23.43
C PHE A 80 3.33 12.47 22.34
N CYS A 81 3.72 12.06 21.13
CA CYS A 81 2.75 11.82 20.05
C CYS A 81 1.79 10.68 20.38
N ALA A 82 2.27 9.61 21.05
CA ALA A 82 1.45 8.49 21.47
C ALA A 82 0.43 8.89 22.54
N GLU A 83 0.81 9.73 23.51
CA GLU A 83 -0.10 10.25 24.55
C GLU A 83 -1.22 11.11 23.96
N GLN A 84 -0.88 11.95 22.97
CA GLN A 84 -1.83 12.85 22.33
C GLN A 84 -2.65 12.17 21.21
N ASN A 85 -2.38 10.90 20.90
CA ASN A 85 -2.97 10.18 19.75
C ASN A 85 -2.85 10.92 18.41
N VAL A 86 -1.74 11.63 18.21
CA VAL A 86 -1.46 12.37 16.98
C VAL A 86 -0.34 11.70 16.19
N THR A 87 -0.29 11.99 14.90
CA THR A 87 0.81 11.57 14.04
C THR A 87 2.08 12.38 14.33
N LEU A 88 3.24 11.86 13.94
CA LEU A 88 4.53 12.52 14.19
C LEU A 88 4.64 13.92 13.57
N TRP A 89 3.95 14.20 12.46
CA TRP A 89 3.99 15.54 11.85
C TRP A 89 3.04 16.50 12.57
N GLU A 90 1.87 16.03 13.01
CA GLU A 90 0.92 16.81 13.83
C GLU A 90 1.55 17.17 15.19
N GLY A 91 2.26 16.22 15.82
CA GLY A 91 2.99 16.49 17.05
C GLY A 91 4.09 17.53 16.87
N LEU A 92 4.77 17.54 15.72
CA LEU A 92 5.74 18.58 15.36
C LEU A 92 5.04 19.92 15.15
N GLU A 93 3.91 19.94 14.45
CA GLU A 93 3.12 21.15 14.22
C GLU A 93 2.64 21.77 15.54
N MET A 94 2.12 20.96 16.46
CA MET A 94 1.70 21.42 17.81
C MET A 94 2.87 22.04 18.59
N LEU A 95 4.05 21.42 18.55
CA LEU A 95 5.26 21.95 19.21
C LEU A 95 5.75 23.26 18.58
N LEU A 96 5.62 23.40 17.26
CA LEU A 96 5.97 24.62 16.53
C LEU A 96 4.98 25.76 16.80
N GLN A 97 3.68 25.46 16.85
CA GLN A 97 2.63 26.42 17.19
C GLN A 97 2.76 26.91 18.66
N GLY A 98 3.17 26.03 19.58
CA GLY A 98 3.40 26.37 20.99
C GLY A 98 4.66 27.21 21.26
N ARG A 99 5.62 27.26 20.33
CA ARG A 99 6.87 28.04 20.43
C ARG A 99 6.79 29.44 19.81
N GLY A 100 5.63 29.83 19.28
CA GLY A 100 5.36 31.14 18.69
C GLY A 100 4.99 32.25 19.68
N ARG A 101 5.45 32.17 20.94
CA ARG A 101 5.35 33.25 21.93
C ARG A 101 6.67 33.42 22.68
#